data_AF-A0AB74M4P6-F1
#
_entry.id   AF-A0AB74M4P6-F1
#
_cell.length_a   1.000
_cell.length_b   1.000
_cell.length_c   1.000
_cell.angle_alpha   90.00
_cell.angle_beta   90.00
_cell.angle_gamma   90.00
#
_symmetry.space_group_name_H-M   'P 1'
#
loop_
_entity.id
_entity.type
_entity.pdbx_description
1 polymer ?
#
loop_
_entity_poly.entity_id
_entity_poly.type
_entity_poly.pdbx_seq_one_letter_code
_entity_poly.pdbx_strand_id
1 'polypeptide(L)' 'MTKPSQSAKLRVNDPRVRTEAEMARDPDALAGRAMVEARVARCTADEQAAFWAAVRRCFGGPAPEAAA' A
#
# COMPACT_ATOMS: atom_id res chain seq x y z
N MET A 1 -39.56 -6.30 -0.89
CA MET A 1 -38.85 -5.00 -0.69
C MET A 1 -37.45 -5.30 -0.16
N THR A 2 -36.47 -5.45 -1.03
CA THR A 2 -35.06 -5.68 -0.68
C THR A 2 -34.41 -4.35 -0.30
N LYS A 3 -33.96 -4.23 0.96
CA LYS A 3 -33.19 -3.08 1.43
C LYS A 3 -31.86 -3.02 0.65
N PRO A 4 -31.43 -1.86 0.14
CA PRO A 4 -30.12 -1.75 -0.48
C PRO A 4 -29.03 -1.97 0.58
N SER A 5 -28.15 -2.93 0.31
CA SER A 5 -27.01 -3.28 1.15
C SER A 5 -26.09 -2.06 1.31
N GLN A 6 -25.84 -1.65 2.56
CA GLN A 6 -25.03 -0.48 2.91
C GLN A 6 -23.54 -0.62 2.55
N SER A 7 -23.14 -1.73 1.92
CA SER A 7 -21.75 -2.10 1.67
C SER A 7 -21.08 -1.37 0.49
N ALA A 8 -21.79 -0.48 -0.22
CA ALA A 8 -21.31 0.07 -1.49
C ALA A 8 -20.67 1.48 -1.41
N LYS A 9 -20.42 2.03 -0.21
CA LYS A 9 -19.72 3.31 -0.07
C LYS A 9 -18.69 3.21 1.05
N LEU A 10 -17.55 2.60 0.75
CA LEU A 10 -16.33 2.87 1.50
C LEU A 10 -16.09 4.39 1.36
N ARG A 11 -16.46 5.13 2.39
CA ARG A 11 -16.44 6.59 2.36
C ARG A 11 -14.98 7.00 2.44
N VAL A 12 -14.46 7.48 1.33
CA VAL A 12 -13.21 8.26 1.25
C VAL A 12 -13.22 9.49 2.19
N ASN A 13 -14.32 9.76 2.90
CA ASN A 13 -14.54 10.86 3.84
C ASN A 13 -15.18 10.41 5.17
N ASP A 14 -14.94 9.20 5.68
CA ASP A 14 -15.29 8.90 7.08
C ASP A 14 -14.23 9.54 8.00
N PRO A 15 -14.59 10.47 8.90
CA PRO A 15 -13.61 11.15 9.77
C PRO A 15 -12.93 10.21 10.78
N ARG A 16 -13.35 8.93 10.86
CA ARG A 16 -12.70 7.88 11.65
C ARG A 16 -11.71 7.05 10.84
N VAL A 17 -11.69 7.22 9.51
CA VAL A 17 -10.73 6.58 8.62
C VAL A 17 -9.51 7.49 8.54
N ARG A 18 -8.37 6.98 8.98
CA ARG A 18 -7.08 7.67 8.90
C ARG A 18 -6.74 7.93 7.43
N THR A 19 -6.27 9.14 7.14
CA THR A 19 -5.68 9.48 5.84
C THR A 19 -4.43 8.65 5.57
N GLU A 20 -4.02 8.53 4.31
CA GLU A 20 -2.78 7.81 3.95
C GLU A 20 -1.55 8.40 4.65
N ALA A 21 -1.49 9.72 4.82
CA ALA A 21 -0.40 10.40 5.52
C ALA A 21 -0.37 10.08 7.02
N GLU A 22 -1.53 9.83 7.65
CA GLU A 22 -1.61 9.38 9.04
C GLU A 22 -1.27 7.90 9.16
N MET A 23 -1.75 7.07 8.23
CA MET A 23 -1.38 5.66 8.14
C MET A 23 0.12 5.47 7.90
N ALA A 24 0.77 6.34 7.12
CA ALA A 24 2.21 6.28 6.87
C ALA A 24 3.06 6.52 8.14
N ARG A 25 2.48 7.11 9.20
CA ARG A 25 3.12 7.31 10.50
C ARG A 25 2.72 6.25 11.52
N ASP A 26 1.82 5.33 11.16
CA ASP A 26 1.40 4.24 12.03
C ASP A 26 2.59 3.29 12.30
N PRO A 27 2.86 2.93 13.57
CA PRO A 27 3.98 2.04 13.91
C PRO A 27 3.95 0.69 13.19
N ASP A 28 2.77 0.10 13.00
CA ASP A 28 2.62 -1.18 12.31
C ASP A 28 2.85 -1.03 10.81
N ALA A 29 2.41 0.08 10.21
CA ALA A 29 2.72 0.40 8.82
C ALA A 29 4.24 0.61 8.60
N LEU A 30 4.92 1.28 9.53
CA LEU A 30 6.36 1.47 9.50
C LEU A 30 7.11 0.13 9.66
N ALA A 31 6.70 -0.70 10.62
CA ALA A 31 7.27 -2.03 10.84
C ALA A 31 7.06 -2.93 9.62
N GLY A 32 5.84 -2.96 9.06
CA GLY A 32 5.51 -3.71 7.85
C GLY A 32 6.35 -3.26 6.66
N ARG A 33 6.54 -1.95 6.45
CA ARG A 33 7.41 -1.42 5.40
C ARG A 33 8.85 -1.89 5.56
N ALA A 34 9.41 -1.79 6.77
CA ALA A 34 10.78 -2.22 7.04
C ALA A 34 10.98 -3.72 6.77
N MET A 35 9.99 -4.56 7.10
CA MET A 35 10.02 -6.00 6.80
C MET A 35 10.05 -6.29 5.30
N VAL A 36 9.22 -5.58 4.52
CA VAL A 36 9.20 -5.70 3.06
C VAL A 36 10.53 -5.26 2.47
N GLU A 37 11.02 -4.08 2.84
CA GLU A 37 12.30 -3.53 2.35
C GLU A 37 13.47 -4.48 2.66
N ALA A 38 13.55 -5.02 3.88
CA ALA A 38 14.58 -5.98 4.26
C ALA A 38 14.51 -7.28 3.45
N ARG A 39 13.32 -7.68 2.99
CA ARG A 39 13.16 -8.86 2.14
C ARG A 39 13.53 -8.58 0.70
N VAL A 40 13.11 -7.43 0.16
CA VAL A 40 13.46 -6.98 -1.19
C VAL A 40 14.97 -6.80 -1.34
N ALA A 41 15.64 -6.26 -0.32
CA ALA A 41 17.10 -6.10 -0.32
C ALA A 41 17.90 -7.42 -0.42
N ARG A 42 17.27 -8.57 -0.11
CA ARG A 42 17.88 -9.90 -0.27
C ARG A 42 17.62 -10.53 -1.64
N CYS A 43 16.76 -9.92 -2.46
CA CYS A 43 16.45 -10.40 -3.80
C CYS A 43 17.47 -9.89 -4.82
N THR A 44 17.61 -10.64 -5.91
CA THR A 44 18.36 -10.20 -7.09
C THR A 44 17.72 -8.97 -7.73
N ALA A 45 18.47 -8.22 -8.55
CA ALA A 45 17.94 -7.02 -9.22
C ALA A 45 16.69 -7.32 -10.07
N ASP A 46 16.67 -8.44 -10.79
CA ASP A 46 15.53 -8.85 -11.62
C ASP A 46 14.29 -9.16 -10.76
N GLU A 47 14.47 -9.82 -9.62
CA GLU A 47 13.40 -10.13 -8.68
C GLU A 47 12.84 -8.86 -8.02
N GLN A 48 13.69 -7.89 -7.69
CA GLN A 48 13.27 -6.58 -7.18
C GLN A 48 12.44 -5.83 -8.23
N ALA A 49 12.91 -5.80 -9.49
CA ALA A 49 12.18 -5.18 -10.59
C ALA A 49 10.81 -5.84 -10.82
N ALA A 50 10.75 -7.18 -10.77
CA ALA A 50 9.51 -7.94 -10.89
C ALA A 50 8.54 -7.66 -9.73
N PHE A 51 9.04 -7.62 -8.49
CA PHE A 51 8.24 -7.28 -7.32
C PHE A 51 7.59 -5.90 -7.47
N TRP A 52 8.40 -4.88 -7.80
CA TRP A 52 7.87 -3.53 -7.95
C TRP A 52 6.93 -3.41 -9.15
N ALA A 53 7.19 -4.09 -10.27
CA ALA A 53 6.25 -4.13 -11.39
C ALA A 53 4.88 -4.70 -10.98
N ALA A 54 4.86 -5.75 -10.15
CA ALA A 54 3.62 -6.32 -9.62
C ALA A 54 2.91 -5.33 -8.67
N VAL A 55 3.63 -4.67 -7.77
CA VAL A 55 3.07 -3.63 -6.88
C VAL A 55 2.41 -2.52 -7.69
N ARG A 56 3.09 -2.01 -8.73
CA ARG A 56 2.53 -0.97 -9.62
C ARG A 56 1.26 -1.43 -10.32
N ARG A 57 1.25 -2.67 -10.85
CA ARG A 57 0.07 -3.23 -11.51
C ARG A 57 -1.12 -3.37 -10.55
N CYS A 58 -0.87 -3.73 -9.29
CA CYS A 58 -1.93 -3.98 -8.32
C CYS A 58 -2.45 -2.70 -7.65
N PHE A 59 -1.59 -1.71 -7.40
CA PHE A 59 -1.91 -0.56 -6.55
C PHE A 59 -1.71 0.81 -7.21
N GLY A 60 -1.17 0.86 -8.43
CA GLY A 60 -1.07 2.11 -9.22
C GLY A 60 -0.03 3.14 -8.75
N GLY A 61 0.81 2.82 -7.76
CA GLY A 61 1.86 3.73 -7.23
C GLY A 61 3.20 3.66 -7.99
N PRO A 62 4.10 4.66 -7.85
CA PRO A 62 5.45 4.61 -8.42
C PRO A 62 6.39 3.67 -7.62
N ALA A 63 7.42 3.12 -8.28
CA ALA A 63 8.50 2.40 -7.58
C ALA A 63 9.35 3.38 -6.75
N PRO A 64 9.89 2.97 -5.60
CA PRO A 64 10.73 3.83 -4.77
C PRO A 64 12.00 4.33 -5.49
N GLU A 65 12.48 3.62 -6.51
CA GLU A 65 13.60 4.04 -7.38
C GLU A 65 13.34 5.34 -8.17
N ALA A 66 12.07 5.76 -8.33
CA ALA A 66 11.70 7.00 -9.00
C ALA A 66 11.64 8.22 -8.06
N ALA A 67 11.91 8.04 -6.76
CA ALA A 67 11.83 9.09 -5.74
C ALA A 67 13.21 9.54 -5.22
N ALA A 68 14.30 9.10 -5.86
CA ALA A 68 15.68 9.49 -5.56
C ALA A 68 16.15 10.64 -6.45
#